data_AF-A0A2V1D6L9-F1
#
_entry.id   AF-A0A2V1D6L9-F1
#
_cell.length_a   1.000
_cell.length_b   1.000
_cell.length_c   1.000
_cell.angle_alpha   90.00
_cell.angle_beta   90.00
_cell.angle_gamma   90.00
#
_symmetry.space_group_name_H-M   'P 1'
#
loop_
_entity.id
_entity.type
_entity.pdbx_description
1 polymer ?
#
loop_
_entity_poly.entity_id
_entity_poly.type
_entity_poly.pdbx_seq_one_letter_code
_entity_poly.pdbx_strand_id
1 'polypeptide(L)'
;MPHFWTWFGYCTPPFAMHPARAKASLAPGVWTLGSMLDSTSLGVFVASTDGILETMGDFGLGVSTRRHTNQPKKLRRGEQRDKNPKGTMATTNFTSIPTIDLSLASSPTTKPKLLSQLRHALVSIGFLYITNHDISPSTITSLTAALPPLFALPASAKQEAALENSPHFLGYSGTGSETTAGVADLREQFEFCTPHTFSPSELTSDGKSRKKNPNEPLYEQLKGPNQYPASFPDLESIVETYITSLTNLSTTFLTLVAESLNLPSSALHTYLSDTHRLKLVHYPPNPSSSSTTLARVQGVGPHKDSSGWFTFLLQASPPHVDGLQALNKRGDWIDVPNVPGTLVVNIGQGFEVITNGVCKATVHRVLGTRSERFSVPFFLGLRRDLRRGEAVGGLGAHFAEGKWRGDGEEGEGGEGVESAEGREVDSAWLTGRYDVWGEAQLRTKIRSHRDVGRRFYEEVFEGYVGGE
;
A
#
# COMPACT_ATOMS: atom_id res chain seq x y z
N MET A 1 8.88 -5.96 66.71
CA MET A 1 8.22 -4.77 66.11
C MET A 1 7.96 -5.06 64.63
N PRO A 2 6.84 -4.56 64.07
CA PRO A 2 5.89 -5.41 63.37
C PRO A 2 5.95 -5.40 61.83
N HIS A 3 5.34 -6.46 61.32
CA HIS A 3 4.78 -6.76 60.01
C HIS A 3 4.32 -5.59 59.13
N PHE A 4 4.46 -5.74 57.80
CA PHE A 4 3.35 -5.55 56.86
C PHE A 4 3.51 -6.46 55.63
N TRP A 5 2.51 -7.32 55.42
CA TRP A 5 2.25 -8.07 54.20
C TRP A 5 1.14 -7.39 53.40
N THR A 6 1.20 -7.60 52.09
CA THR A 6 0.20 -7.45 51.02
C THR A 6 -1.25 -7.83 51.37
N TRP A 7 -2.25 -7.26 50.67
CA TRP A 7 -3.33 -8.01 49.99
C TRP A 7 -4.26 -7.18 49.06
N PHE A 8 -4.95 -7.95 48.21
CA PHE A 8 -5.90 -7.69 47.10
C PHE A 8 -7.26 -7.03 47.44
N GLY A 9 -8.00 -6.62 46.39
CA GLY A 9 -9.49 -6.62 46.35
C GLY A 9 -10.10 -5.49 45.48
N TYR A 10 -10.55 -5.73 44.24
CA TYR A 10 -11.89 -6.19 43.78
C TYR A 10 -13.06 -5.18 43.86
N CYS A 11 -13.57 -4.87 42.65
CA CYS A 11 -14.96 -4.67 42.17
C CYS A 11 -16.05 -3.95 43.00
N THR A 12 -16.64 -2.94 42.32
CA THR A 12 -17.97 -2.29 42.35
C THR A 12 -19.09 -2.83 43.26
N PRO A 13 -20.06 -1.93 43.59
CA PRO A 13 -21.43 -2.15 43.09
C PRO A 13 -22.12 -0.90 42.48
N PRO A 14 -23.23 -1.11 41.74
CA PRO A 14 -23.97 -0.09 40.99
C PRO A 14 -25.16 0.48 41.78
N PHE A 15 -25.62 1.68 41.41
CA PHE A 15 -26.92 2.21 41.82
C PHE A 15 -27.93 2.05 40.67
N ALA A 16 -29.08 1.43 40.98
CA ALA A 16 -30.24 1.29 40.11
C ALA A 16 -31.50 1.77 40.85
N MET A 17 -32.37 2.53 40.17
CA MET A 17 -33.85 2.42 40.10
C MET A 17 -34.54 3.77 39.76
N HIS A 18 -35.00 3.90 38.50
CA HIS A 18 -36.39 4.10 38.00
C HIS A 18 -37.49 4.77 38.89
N PRO A 19 -38.72 5.11 38.37
CA PRO A 19 -39.15 5.93 37.21
C PRO A 19 -40.41 6.83 37.52
N ALA A 20 -40.81 7.76 36.63
CA ALA A 20 -42.22 8.24 36.48
C ALA A 20 -42.36 9.06 35.16
N ARG A 21 -43.17 8.68 34.15
CA ARG A 21 -44.64 8.90 33.95
C ARG A 21 -45.08 10.37 34.13
N ALA A 22 -45.92 11.02 33.31
CA ALA A 22 -46.73 10.68 32.13
C ALA A 22 -47.43 11.96 31.59
N LYS A 23 -48.18 11.79 30.48
CA LYS A 23 -49.28 12.61 29.86
C LYS A 23 -48.83 13.46 28.66
N ALA A 24 -49.20 13.22 27.39
CA ALA A 24 -50.41 12.78 26.67
C ALA A 24 -51.44 13.90 26.35
N SER A 25 -51.66 14.16 25.05
CA SER A 25 -52.88 14.62 24.36
C SER A 25 -52.59 14.76 22.84
N LEU A 26 -52.97 13.81 21.96
CA LEU A 26 -54.20 13.75 21.11
C LEU A 26 -54.38 14.98 20.19
N ALA A 27 -54.08 14.96 18.87
CA ALA A 27 -54.75 14.36 17.67
C ALA A 27 -56.02 15.14 17.19
N PRO A 28 -56.60 15.00 15.96
CA PRO A 28 -56.24 14.20 14.77
C PRO A 28 -56.50 14.89 13.37
N GLY A 29 -56.27 14.14 12.26
CA GLY A 29 -56.97 14.28 10.97
C GLY A 29 -56.07 14.05 9.75
N VAL A 30 -56.39 13.32 8.66
CA VAL A 30 -57.57 12.57 8.18
C VAL A 30 -57.05 11.57 7.13
N TRP A 31 -57.70 10.40 7.01
CA TRP A 31 -57.48 9.33 6.01
C TRP A 31 -58.29 9.54 4.72
N THR A 32 -57.80 9.01 3.59
CA THR A 32 -58.52 8.37 2.45
C THR A 32 -57.40 7.76 1.58
N LEU A 33 -57.21 6.46 1.33
CA LEU A 33 -57.99 5.28 0.91
C LEU A 33 -58.43 5.25 -0.57
N GLY A 34 -57.91 4.26 -1.30
CA GLY A 34 -58.33 3.75 -2.61
C GLY A 34 -57.15 3.05 -3.31
N SER A 35 -56.92 1.74 -3.17
CA SER A 35 -57.47 0.61 -3.97
C SER A 35 -57.27 0.80 -5.48
N MET A 36 -56.83 -0.13 -6.33
CA MET A 36 -56.82 -1.60 -6.34
C MET A 36 -56.22 -2.02 -7.71
N LEU A 37 -55.62 -3.22 -7.81
CA LEU A 37 -55.61 -4.13 -9.00
C LEU A 37 -54.84 -3.66 -10.27
N ASP A 38 -54.30 -4.50 -11.16
CA ASP A 38 -53.90 -5.91 -11.24
C ASP A 38 -53.16 -6.08 -12.60
N SER A 39 -52.32 -7.10 -12.72
CA SER A 39 -51.92 -7.83 -13.94
C SER A 39 -51.61 -7.11 -15.28
N THR A 40 -50.45 -7.39 -15.89
CA THR A 40 -50.29 -8.33 -17.03
C THR A 40 -48.94 -8.16 -17.75
N SER A 41 -48.41 -9.30 -18.18
CA SER A 41 -47.29 -9.45 -19.12
C SER A 41 -47.67 -9.04 -20.55
N LEU A 42 -46.67 -8.59 -21.31
CA LEU A 42 -46.35 -8.80 -22.74
C LEU A 42 -45.36 -7.67 -23.07
N GLY A 43 -44.30 -7.79 -23.83
CA GLY A 43 -43.99 -8.68 -24.94
C GLY A 43 -42.83 -8.01 -25.68
N VAL A 44 -41.98 -8.84 -26.24
CA VAL A 44 -40.77 -8.54 -27.01
C VAL A 44 -41.04 -7.54 -28.15
N PHE A 45 -40.13 -6.59 -28.35
CA PHE A 45 -39.84 -6.03 -29.67
C PHE A 45 -38.33 -6.01 -29.92
N VAL A 46 -37.93 -6.90 -30.82
CA VAL A 46 -36.66 -6.87 -31.55
C VAL A 46 -36.82 -5.83 -32.67
N ALA A 47 -35.89 -4.89 -32.78
CA ALA A 47 -35.71 -4.07 -33.97
C ALA A 47 -34.37 -4.44 -34.60
N SER A 48 -34.48 -5.20 -35.70
CA SER A 48 -33.44 -5.44 -36.69
C SER A 48 -33.28 -4.21 -37.57
N THR A 49 -32.05 -3.86 -37.94
CA THR A 49 -31.76 -3.11 -39.17
C THR A 49 -30.54 -3.72 -39.85
N ASP A 50 -30.82 -4.48 -40.91
CA ASP A 50 -29.88 -4.93 -41.94
C ASP A 50 -29.60 -3.81 -42.96
N GLY A 51 -28.43 -3.91 -43.59
CA GLY A 51 -28.00 -3.18 -44.80
C GLY A 51 -26.84 -2.23 -44.51
N ILE A 52 -25.68 -2.29 -45.17
CA ILE A 52 -25.40 -2.52 -46.59
C ILE A 52 -23.98 -3.09 -46.74
N LEU A 53 -23.84 -4.11 -47.60
CA LEU A 53 -22.58 -4.63 -48.14
C LEU A 53 -22.19 -3.79 -49.37
N GLU A 54 -20.96 -3.28 -49.43
CA GLU A 54 -20.30 -2.90 -50.68
C GLU A 54 -18.93 -3.55 -50.80
N THR A 55 -18.73 -4.18 -51.96
CA THR A 55 -17.57 -4.90 -52.46
C THR A 55 -16.73 -4.01 -53.36
N MET A 56 -15.42 -3.89 -53.11
CA MET A 56 -14.32 -3.63 -54.08
C MET A 56 -13.01 -3.97 -53.32
N GLY A 57 -11.95 -4.55 -53.85
CA GLY A 57 -11.55 -4.95 -55.19
C GLY A 57 -10.10 -5.48 -55.08
N ASP A 58 -9.82 -6.51 -55.85
CA ASP A 58 -8.58 -7.29 -55.94
C ASP A 58 -7.39 -6.44 -56.43
N PHE A 59 -6.18 -6.65 -55.89
CA PHE A 59 -4.92 -6.36 -56.60
C PHE A 59 -3.79 -7.24 -56.06
N GLY A 60 -3.53 -8.33 -56.78
CA GLY A 60 -2.31 -9.12 -56.67
C GLY A 60 -1.22 -8.58 -57.60
N LEU A 61 0.02 -8.55 -57.12
CA LEU A 61 1.24 -8.61 -57.92
C LEU A 61 2.27 -9.46 -57.17
N GLY A 62 2.59 -10.62 -57.74
CA GLY A 62 3.65 -11.50 -57.27
C GLY A 62 4.99 -11.20 -57.95
N VAL A 63 6.10 -11.46 -57.26
CA VAL A 63 7.40 -11.74 -57.89
C VAL A 63 8.17 -12.82 -57.12
N SER A 64 8.42 -13.89 -57.87
CA SER A 64 9.41 -14.97 -57.86
C SER A 64 10.64 -14.97 -56.91
N THR A 65 10.76 -16.12 -56.22
CA THR A 65 11.91 -16.96 -55.81
C THR A 65 13.37 -16.51 -56.00
N ARG A 66 14.21 -16.82 -54.98
CA ARG A 66 15.43 -17.64 -55.13
C ARG A 66 15.90 -18.23 -53.78
N ARG A 67 15.93 -19.56 -53.70
CA ARG A 67 16.63 -20.34 -52.65
C ARG A 67 18.11 -20.44 -53.03
N HIS A 68 19.01 -20.14 -52.10
CA HIS A 68 20.40 -20.56 -52.18
C HIS A 68 20.70 -21.54 -51.04
N THR A 69 20.87 -22.80 -51.42
CA THR A 69 21.48 -23.86 -50.62
C THR A 69 22.99 -23.67 -50.62
N ASN A 70 23.63 -23.67 -49.45
CA ASN A 70 25.06 -23.96 -49.32
C ASN A 70 25.30 -24.75 -48.03
N GLN A 71 25.65 -26.04 -48.19
CA GLN A 71 26.35 -26.82 -47.18
C GLN A 71 27.84 -26.43 -47.16
N PRO A 72 28.51 -26.61 -46.02
CA PRO A 72 29.85 -27.21 -46.09
C PRO A 72 30.10 -28.32 -45.05
N LYS A 73 30.56 -29.46 -45.58
CA LYS A 73 31.68 -30.33 -45.17
C LYS A 73 31.95 -30.60 -43.68
N LYS A 74 31.83 -31.89 -43.32
CA LYS A 74 32.45 -32.56 -42.16
C LYS A 74 33.97 -32.44 -42.17
N LEU A 75 34.58 -32.06 -41.05
CA LEU A 75 35.95 -32.43 -40.70
C LEU A 75 36.11 -32.72 -39.18
N ARG A 76 36.49 -33.97 -38.93
CA ARG A 76 37.31 -34.55 -37.84
C ARG A 76 37.04 -34.23 -36.36
N ARG A 77 36.72 -35.32 -35.64
CA ARG A 77 36.83 -35.53 -34.19
C ARG A 77 38.19 -35.07 -33.64
N GLY A 78 38.14 -34.20 -32.63
CA GLY A 78 39.16 -34.10 -31.58
C GLY A 78 38.47 -34.41 -30.25
N GLU A 79 39.01 -35.38 -29.51
CA GLU A 79 38.61 -35.69 -28.15
C GLU A 79 38.77 -34.45 -27.26
N GLN A 80 37.67 -34.00 -26.64
CA GLN A 80 37.74 -33.06 -25.53
C GLN A 80 37.12 -33.74 -24.32
N ARG A 81 38.01 -34.08 -23.38
CA ARG A 81 37.74 -34.72 -22.10
C ARG A 81 36.55 -34.08 -21.39
N ASP A 82 35.67 -34.94 -20.91
CA ASP A 82 34.64 -34.64 -19.91
C ASP A 82 35.23 -33.78 -18.78
N LYS A 83 34.85 -32.50 -18.76
CA LYS A 83 34.84 -31.71 -17.54
C LYS A 83 33.42 -31.73 -17.02
N ASN A 84 33.22 -32.59 -16.03
CA ASN A 84 32.12 -32.60 -15.10
C ASN A 84 31.63 -31.16 -14.83
N PRO A 85 30.39 -30.78 -15.18
CA PRO A 85 29.89 -29.47 -14.80
C PRO A 85 29.70 -29.52 -13.29
N LYS A 86 30.62 -28.87 -12.55
CA LYS A 86 30.35 -28.48 -11.16
C LYS A 86 29.02 -27.73 -11.20
N GLY A 87 28.02 -28.31 -10.54
CA GLY A 87 26.69 -27.74 -10.46
C GLY A 87 26.79 -26.29 -10.03
N THR A 88 26.45 -25.38 -10.95
CA THR A 88 26.13 -24.00 -10.64
C THR A 88 24.88 -24.06 -9.76
N MET A 89 25.06 -23.89 -8.46
CA MET A 89 23.94 -23.68 -7.55
C MET A 89 23.22 -22.41 -7.98
N ALA A 90 22.07 -22.57 -8.63
CA ALA A 90 21.23 -21.47 -9.06
C ALA A 90 20.81 -20.63 -7.84
N THR A 91 21.05 -19.33 -7.90
CA THR A 91 20.53 -18.37 -6.92
C THR A 91 19.00 -18.42 -6.92
N THR A 92 18.40 -18.63 -5.74
CA THR A 92 16.96 -18.86 -5.57
C THR A 92 16.17 -17.57 -5.71
N ASN A 93 15.76 -17.24 -6.92
CA ASN A 93 14.78 -16.20 -7.18
C ASN A 93 13.38 -16.66 -6.79
N PHE A 94 12.64 -15.83 -6.06
CA PHE A 94 11.31 -16.20 -5.59
C PHE A 94 10.32 -16.34 -6.74
N THR A 95 9.47 -17.36 -6.63
CA THR A 95 8.34 -17.63 -7.54
C THR A 95 6.99 -17.54 -6.82
N SER A 96 7.02 -17.27 -5.52
CA SER A 96 5.85 -17.10 -4.66
C SER A 96 6.23 -16.25 -3.45
N ILE A 97 5.25 -15.55 -2.88
CA ILE A 97 5.44 -14.75 -1.66
C ILE A 97 5.36 -15.66 -0.42
N PRO A 98 6.34 -15.60 0.51
CA PRO A 98 6.34 -16.44 1.71
C PRO A 98 5.29 -16.00 2.73
N THR A 99 4.75 -16.94 3.51
CA THR A 99 3.85 -16.64 4.62
C THR A 99 4.56 -16.84 5.96
N ILE A 100 4.48 -15.84 6.83
CA ILE A 100 5.05 -15.84 8.18
C ILE A 100 3.92 -15.91 9.20
N ASP A 101 3.96 -16.92 10.07
CA ASP A 101 2.99 -17.10 11.16
C ASP A 101 3.46 -16.40 12.43
N LEU A 102 2.86 -15.27 12.77
CA LEU A 102 3.28 -14.44 13.91
C LEU A 102 3.03 -15.10 15.27
N SER A 103 2.14 -16.09 15.37
CA SER A 103 1.89 -16.83 16.63
C SER A 103 3.14 -17.57 17.12
N LEU A 104 4.06 -17.90 16.21
CA LEU A 104 5.34 -18.54 16.54
C LEU A 104 6.24 -17.66 17.43
N ALA A 105 5.99 -16.35 17.49
CA ALA A 105 6.75 -15.44 18.35
C ALA A 105 6.48 -15.64 19.85
N SER A 106 5.34 -16.25 20.21
CA SER A 106 4.88 -16.39 21.59
C SER A 106 5.60 -17.47 22.40
N SER A 107 6.42 -18.31 21.77
CA SER A 107 7.22 -19.35 22.46
C SER A 107 8.71 -19.25 22.13
N PRO A 108 9.60 -19.35 23.14
CA PRO A 108 11.04 -19.41 22.92
C PRO A 108 11.50 -20.55 21.99
N THR A 109 10.73 -21.64 21.90
CA THR A 109 11.08 -22.79 21.06
C THR A 109 10.74 -22.58 19.58
N THR A 110 9.72 -21.76 19.28
CA THR A 110 9.24 -21.51 17.91
C THR A 110 9.74 -20.19 17.35
N LYS A 111 10.02 -19.20 18.21
CA LYS A 111 10.47 -17.86 17.81
C LYS A 111 11.72 -17.88 16.92
N PRO A 112 12.76 -18.71 17.15
CA PRO A 112 13.92 -18.78 16.26
C PRO A 112 13.57 -19.15 14.81
N LYS A 113 12.57 -20.03 14.61
CA LYS A 113 12.07 -20.39 13.27
C LYS A 113 11.43 -19.18 12.60
N LEU A 114 10.55 -18.47 13.30
CA LEU A 114 9.94 -17.23 12.79
C LEU A 114 11.01 -16.21 12.40
N LEU A 115 11.99 -15.96 13.27
CA LEU A 115 13.04 -14.97 13.00
C LEU A 115 13.88 -15.35 11.77
N SER A 116 14.16 -16.64 11.57
CA SER A 116 14.85 -17.13 10.37
C SER A 116 14.02 -16.94 9.10
N GLN A 117 12.73 -17.28 9.12
CA GLN A 117 11.83 -17.09 7.98
C GLN A 117 11.64 -15.60 7.65
N LEU A 118 11.49 -14.76 8.68
CA LEU A 118 11.37 -13.31 8.52
C LEU A 118 12.65 -12.71 7.94
N ARG A 119 13.83 -13.09 8.45
CA ARG A 119 15.12 -12.66 7.86
C ARG A 119 15.21 -13.01 6.38
N HIS A 120 14.84 -14.23 6.01
CA HIS A 120 14.86 -14.65 4.61
C HIS A 120 13.92 -13.79 3.76
N ALA A 121 12.68 -13.58 4.22
CA ALA A 121 11.73 -12.71 3.53
C ALA A 121 12.26 -11.28 3.36
N LEU A 122 12.87 -10.70 4.40
CA LEU A 122 13.37 -9.32 4.37
C LEU A 122 14.58 -9.13 3.42
N VAL A 123 15.54 -10.05 3.47
CA VAL A 123 16.83 -9.91 2.74
C VAL A 123 16.73 -10.44 1.31
N SER A 124 15.96 -11.51 1.08
CA SER A 124 15.94 -12.19 -0.20
C SER A 124 14.77 -11.79 -1.10
N ILE A 125 13.66 -11.31 -0.51
CA ILE A 125 12.37 -11.18 -1.21
C ILE A 125 11.82 -9.76 -1.15
N GLY A 126 11.68 -9.18 0.04
CA GLY A 126 11.11 -7.84 0.29
C GLY A 126 9.57 -7.75 0.26
N PHE A 127 8.90 -8.90 0.10
CA PHE A 127 7.46 -9.11 0.24
C PHE A 127 7.20 -10.37 1.07
N LEU A 128 6.12 -10.35 1.87
CA LEU A 128 5.65 -11.50 2.64
C LEU A 128 4.15 -11.38 2.94
N TYR A 129 3.50 -12.51 3.22
CA TYR A 129 2.25 -12.52 3.98
C TYR A 129 2.56 -12.67 5.47
N ILE A 130 1.73 -12.06 6.31
CA ILE A 130 1.66 -12.38 7.74
C ILE A 130 0.29 -12.96 8.07
N THR A 131 0.28 -14.01 8.89
CA THR A 131 -0.93 -14.63 9.46
C THR A 131 -0.86 -14.62 10.99
N ASN A 132 -2.00 -14.88 11.64
CA ASN A 132 -2.13 -14.83 13.10
C ASN A 132 -1.61 -13.49 13.67
N HIS A 133 -2.01 -12.40 13.02
CA HIS A 133 -1.53 -11.04 13.28
C HIS A 133 -2.34 -10.29 14.35
N ASP A 134 -3.20 -10.99 15.10
CA ASP A 134 -3.95 -10.50 16.26
C ASP A 134 -4.86 -9.27 16.04
N ILE A 135 -5.17 -8.93 14.77
CA ILE A 135 -6.21 -7.94 14.47
C ILE A 135 -7.56 -8.64 14.56
N SER A 136 -8.48 -8.08 15.34
CA SER A 136 -9.82 -8.64 15.49
C SER A 136 -10.51 -8.84 14.13
N PRO A 137 -11.11 -10.01 13.87
CA PRO A 137 -11.92 -10.24 12.68
C PRO A 137 -13.04 -9.21 12.50
N SER A 138 -13.61 -8.69 13.62
CA SER A 138 -14.64 -7.65 13.56
C SER A 138 -14.10 -6.33 13.01
N THR A 139 -12.87 -5.95 13.35
CA THR A 139 -12.22 -4.75 12.80
C THR A 139 -12.06 -4.85 11.28
N ILE A 140 -11.56 -5.99 10.79
CA ILE A 140 -11.41 -6.25 9.35
C ILE A 140 -12.78 -6.25 8.66
N THR A 141 -13.77 -6.91 9.26
CA THR A 141 -15.13 -7.01 8.70
C THR A 141 -15.79 -5.63 8.61
N SER A 142 -15.74 -4.83 9.67
CA SER A 142 -16.31 -3.47 9.67
C SER A 142 -15.65 -2.58 8.62
N LEU A 143 -14.32 -2.62 8.51
CA LEU A 143 -13.59 -1.85 7.51
C LEU A 143 -13.94 -2.28 6.09
N THR A 144 -13.88 -3.58 5.80
CA THR A 144 -14.17 -4.10 4.45
C THR A 144 -15.62 -3.84 4.03
N ALA A 145 -16.58 -3.96 4.96
CA ALA A 145 -17.99 -3.64 4.71
C ALA A 145 -18.24 -2.14 4.45
N ALA A 146 -17.40 -1.25 4.97
CA ALA A 146 -17.51 0.20 4.75
C ALA A 146 -17.00 0.65 3.37
N LEU A 147 -16.17 -0.14 2.68
CA LEU A 147 -15.55 0.28 1.41
C LEU A 147 -16.57 0.49 0.28
N PRO A 148 -17.45 -0.48 -0.06
CA PRO A 148 -18.44 -0.26 -1.12
C PRO A 148 -19.36 0.95 -0.89
N PRO A 149 -20.01 1.16 0.27
CA PRO A 149 -20.85 2.33 0.48
C PRO A 149 -20.06 3.63 0.50
N LEU A 150 -18.81 3.65 0.98
CA LEU A 150 -17.94 4.82 0.93
C LEU A 150 -17.67 5.26 -0.51
N PHE A 151 -17.30 4.32 -1.37
CA PHE A 151 -17.02 4.62 -2.79
C PHE A 151 -18.29 4.77 -3.63
N ALA A 152 -19.46 4.38 -3.12
CA ALA A 152 -20.76 4.69 -3.74
C ALA A 152 -21.31 6.08 -3.37
N LEU A 153 -20.67 6.83 -2.46
CA LEU A 153 -21.12 8.17 -2.07
C LEU A 153 -21.25 9.11 -3.29
N PRO A 154 -22.23 10.04 -3.29
CA PRO A 154 -22.34 11.06 -4.32
C PRO A 154 -21.06 11.88 -4.47
N ALA A 155 -20.76 12.33 -5.68
CA ALA A 155 -19.55 13.10 -5.97
C ALA A 155 -19.39 14.35 -5.07
N SER A 156 -20.50 15.01 -4.71
CA SER A 156 -20.48 16.15 -3.78
C SER A 156 -20.00 15.79 -2.37
N ALA A 157 -20.38 14.62 -1.85
CA ALA A 157 -19.94 14.14 -0.55
C ALA A 157 -18.46 13.73 -0.56
N LYS A 158 -18.00 13.12 -1.66
CA LYS A 158 -16.57 12.84 -1.85
C LYS A 158 -15.75 14.13 -1.96
N GLN A 159 -16.27 15.13 -2.68
CA GLN A 159 -15.61 16.43 -2.85
C GLN A 159 -15.55 17.25 -1.54
N GLU A 160 -16.54 17.13 -0.67
CA GLU A 160 -16.50 17.74 0.67
C GLU A 160 -15.26 17.29 1.45
N ALA A 161 -14.92 16.01 1.35
CA ALA A 161 -13.76 15.40 1.99
C ALA A 161 -12.52 15.35 1.07
N ALA A 162 -12.49 16.12 -0.03
CA ALA A 162 -11.38 16.08 -0.99
C ALA A 162 -10.04 16.48 -0.37
N LEU A 163 -8.99 15.78 -0.80
CA LEU A 163 -7.60 16.04 -0.42
C LEU A 163 -7.18 17.48 -0.80
N GLU A 164 -7.72 18.01 -1.90
CA GLU A 164 -7.60 19.41 -2.35
C GLU A 164 -7.97 20.46 -1.30
N ASN A 165 -8.77 20.09 -0.30
CA ASN A 165 -9.19 20.96 0.79
C ASN A 165 -8.26 20.88 2.02
N SER A 166 -7.24 20.02 1.98
CA SER A 166 -6.38 19.72 3.12
C SER A 166 -4.93 20.07 2.83
N PRO A 167 -4.30 21.00 3.58
CA PRO A 167 -2.85 21.23 3.48
C PRO A 167 -2.06 19.99 3.93
N HIS A 168 -2.71 19.02 4.58
CA HIS A 168 -2.09 17.81 5.13
C HIS A 168 -2.02 16.64 4.15
N PHE A 169 -2.55 16.82 2.93
CA PHE A 169 -2.69 15.76 1.91
C PHE A 169 -3.50 14.57 2.46
N LEU A 170 -4.63 14.86 3.12
CA LEU A 170 -5.57 13.89 3.68
C LEU A 170 -6.94 14.14 3.08
N GLY A 171 -7.65 13.08 2.70
CA GLY A 171 -8.97 13.15 2.08
C GLY A 171 -9.07 12.34 0.79
N TYR A 172 -10.14 12.59 0.04
CA TYR A 172 -10.47 11.92 -1.21
C TYR A 172 -9.65 12.40 -2.39
N SER A 173 -9.21 11.48 -3.26
CA SER A 173 -8.76 11.76 -4.61
C SER A 173 -9.46 10.86 -5.63
N GLY A 174 -9.84 11.44 -6.76
CA GLY A 174 -10.61 10.78 -7.81
C GLY A 174 -9.79 9.83 -8.67
N THR A 175 -10.49 9.09 -9.55
CA THR A 175 -9.84 8.21 -10.52
C THR A 175 -8.97 9.00 -11.50
N GLY A 176 -7.72 8.57 -11.68
CA GLY A 176 -6.76 9.23 -12.56
C GLY A 176 -6.14 10.50 -11.97
N SER A 177 -6.43 10.86 -10.72
CA SER A 177 -5.83 12.02 -10.07
C SER A 177 -4.34 11.83 -9.74
N GLU A 178 -3.88 10.59 -9.54
CA GLU A 178 -2.47 10.27 -9.33
C GLU A 178 -1.84 9.67 -10.60
N THR A 179 -0.54 9.90 -10.77
CA THR A 179 0.26 9.41 -11.91
C THR A 179 1.45 8.62 -11.38
N THR A 180 1.57 7.37 -11.82
CA THR A 180 2.71 6.50 -11.51
C THR A 180 3.40 6.08 -12.81
N ALA A 181 4.73 6.15 -12.83
CA ALA A 181 5.53 5.86 -14.03
C ALA A 181 5.08 6.62 -15.29
N GLY A 182 4.60 7.86 -15.12
CA GLY A 182 4.14 8.73 -16.21
C GLY A 182 2.75 8.41 -16.77
N VAL A 183 2.04 7.44 -16.20
CA VAL A 183 0.67 7.04 -16.60
C VAL A 183 -0.31 7.28 -15.45
N ALA A 184 -1.52 7.75 -15.76
CA ALA A 184 -2.56 7.98 -14.77
C ALA A 184 -3.05 6.65 -14.17
N ASP A 185 -3.18 6.60 -12.85
CA ASP A 185 -3.60 5.41 -12.12
C ASP A 185 -5.12 5.25 -12.13
N LEU A 186 -5.62 4.05 -12.50
CA LEU A 186 -7.03 3.70 -12.46
C LEU A 186 -7.47 3.30 -11.04
N ARG A 187 -7.45 4.26 -10.13
CA ARG A 187 -7.96 4.14 -8.76
C ARG A 187 -8.49 5.45 -8.25
N GLU A 188 -9.53 5.39 -7.43
CA GLU A 188 -9.88 6.45 -6.48
C GLU A 188 -9.51 6.01 -5.05
N GLN A 189 -9.32 6.96 -4.14
CA GLN A 189 -8.90 6.64 -2.77
C GLN A 189 -9.33 7.71 -1.76
N PHE A 190 -9.40 7.31 -0.49
CA PHE A 190 -9.38 8.20 0.66
C PHE A 190 -8.08 7.99 1.44
N GLU A 191 -7.34 9.06 1.70
CA GLU A 191 -6.12 9.02 2.52
C GLU A 191 -6.37 9.60 3.91
N PHE A 192 -6.00 8.83 4.93
CA PHE A 192 -6.08 9.18 6.35
C PHE A 192 -4.71 9.04 7.01
N CYS A 193 -4.54 9.63 8.19
CA CYS A 193 -3.39 9.39 9.04
C CYS A 193 -3.78 9.04 10.48
N THR A 194 -2.78 8.66 11.28
CA THR A 194 -2.92 8.54 12.73
C THR A 194 -3.64 9.77 13.30
N PRO A 195 -4.74 9.58 14.06
CA PRO A 195 -5.43 10.69 14.70
C PRO A 195 -4.52 11.41 15.68
N HIS A 196 -4.65 12.73 15.72
CA HIS A 196 -3.89 13.59 16.62
C HIS A 196 -4.82 14.56 17.34
N THR A 197 -4.56 14.75 18.63
CA THR A 197 -5.25 15.75 19.43
C THR A 197 -4.60 17.11 19.19
N PHE A 198 -5.39 18.08 18.74
CA PHE A 198 -4.99 19.47 18.57
C PHE A 198 -5.79 20.36 19.52
N SER A 199 -5.14 21.35 20.12
CA SER A 199 -5.85 22.39 20.86
C SER A 199 -6.68 23.27 19.90
N PRO A 200 -7.78 23.90 20.35
CA PRO A 200 -8.54 24.84 19.52
C PRO A 200 -7.69 25.99 18.94
N SER A 201 -6.63 26.39 19.65
CA SER A 201 -5.69 27.42 19.18
C SER A 201 -4.85 26.97 17.98
N GLU A 202 -4.58 25.66 17.85
CA GLU A 202 -3.79 25.08 16.75
C GLU A 202 -4.62 24.84 15.49
N LEU A 203 -5.94 24.88 15.55
CA LEU A 203 -6.82 24.62 14.41
C LEU A 203 -7.34 25.91 13.77
N THR A 204 -7.65 25.86 12.48
CA THR A 204 -8.42 26.89 11.79
C THR A 204 -9.80 27.08 12.43
N SER A 205 -10.47 28.20 12.16
CA SER A 205 -11.76 28.53 12.79
C SER A 205 -12.87 27.52 12.49
N ASP A 206 -12.77 26.80 11.37
CA ASP A 206 -13.67 25.72 10.98
C ASP A 206 -13.26 24.34 11.52
N GLY A 207 -12.11 24.25 12.22
CA GLY A 207 -11.57 23.02 12.76
C GLY A 207 -10.99 22.04 11.73
N LYS A 208 -11.02 22.38 10.43
CA LYS A 208 -10.70 21.44 9.34
C LYS A 208 -9.21 21.32 9.03
N SER A 209 -8.37 22.21 9.56
CA SER A 209 -6.94 22.19 9.30
C SER A 209 -6.14 22.67 10.50
N ARG A 210 -4.91 22.19 10.62
CA ARG A 210 -3.92 22.74 11.54
C ARG A 210 -3.42 24.07 10.98
N LYS A 211 -3.34 25.11 11.82
CA LYS A 211 -2.75 26.40 11.47
C LYS A 211 -1.25 26.22 11.20
N LYS A 212 -0.72 27.00 10.26
CA LYS A 212 0.71 27.09 10.01
C LYS A 212 1.42 27.75 11.19
N ASN A 213 2.39 27.05 11.78
CA ASN A 213 3.27 27.59 12.81
C ASN A 213 4.61 28.00 12.16
N PRO A 214 4.96 29.31 12.11
CA PRO A 214 6.20 29.77 11.48
C PRO A 214 7.47 29.34 12.24
N ASN A 215 7.33 28.87 13.49
CA ASN A 215 8.46 28.38 14.29
C ASN A 215 8.72 26.88 14.10
N GLU A 216 7.91 26.20 13.29
CA GLU A 216 8.08 24.78 12.96
C GLU A 216 8.56 24.60 11.53
N PRO A 217 9.32 23.53 11.25
CA PRO A 217 9.61 23.14 9.88
C PRO A 217 8.32 22.92 9.07
N LEU A 218 8.33 23.31 7.80
CA LEU A 218 7.15 23.26 6.94
C LEU A 218 6.55 21.84 6.82
N TYR A 219 7.37 20.80 6.87
CA TYR A 219 6.92 19.40 6.81
C TYR A 219 6.06 18.98 8.00
N GLU A 220 6.01 19.75 9.10
CA GLU A 220 5.05 19.51 10.19
C GLU A 220 3.60 19.79 9.76
N GLN A 221 3.39 20.45 8.60
CA GLN A 221 2.07 20.53 7.97
C GLN A 221 1.61 19.21 7.36
N LEU A 222 2.44 18.16 7.27
CA LEU A 222 1.97 16.83 6.90
C LEU A 222 1.11 16.16 7.99
N LYS A 223 1.02 16.79 9.17
CA LYS A 223 0.21 16.39 10.33
C LYS A 223 -0.96 17.34 10.49
N GLY A 224 -2.17 16.78 10.55
CA GLY A 224 -3.39 17.55 10.78
C GLY A 224 -4.65 16.68 10.84
N PRO A 225 -5.84 17.29 10.96
CA PRO A 225 -7.09 16.56 11.02
C PRO A 225 -7.39 15.75 9.75
N ASN A 226 -7.96 14.56 9.93
CA ASN A 226 -8.50 13.75 8.84
C ASN A 226 -9.77 14.39 8.26
N GLN A 227 -10.03 14.18 6.96
CA GLN A 227 -11.24 14.67 6.28
C GLN A 227 -12.22 13.51 6.10
N TYR A 228 -13.33 13.50 6.85
CA TYR A 228 -14.38 12.50 6.73
C TYR A 228 -15.63 13.07 6.04
N PRO A 229 -16.29 12.33 5.13
CA PRO A 229 -17.57 12.75 4.57
C PRO A 229 -18.65 12.83 5.66
N ALA A 230 -19.33 13.97 5.79
CA ALA A 230 -20.37 14.15 6.82
C ALA A 230 -21.56 13.17 6.67
N SER A 231 -21.77 12.67 5.45
CA SER A 231 -22.79 11.67 5.13
C SER A 231 -22.43 10.23 5.55
N PHE A 232 -21.21 9.99 6.06
CA PHE A 232 -20.77 8.68 6.56
C PHE A 232 -20.14 8.81 7.97
N PRO A 233 -20.95 9.10 9.00
CA PRO A 233 -20.47 9.41 10.35
C PRO A 233 -19.69 8.27 11.02
N ASP A 234 -20.02 7.00 10.73
CA ASP A 234 -19.34 5.86 11.37
C ASP A 234 -17.91 5.63 10.83
N LEU A 235 -17.58 6.20 9.67
CA LEU A 235 -16.30 5.96 8.98
C LEU A 235 -15.10 6.31 9.85
N GLU A 236 -15.18 7.41 10.59
CA GLU A 236 -14.11 7.85 11.49
C GLU A 236 -13.77 6.75 12.50
N SER A 237 -14.76 6.28 13.27
CA SER A 237 -14.54 5.23 14.26
C SER A 237 -13.97 3.93 13.66
N ILE A 238 -14.41 3.55 12.45
CA ILE A 238 -13.96 2.35 11.74
C ILE A 238 -12.49 2.50 11.33
N VAL A 239 -12.13 3.64 10.72
CA VAL A 239 -10.77 3.95 10.27
C VAL A 239 -9.82 4.04 11.46
N GLU A 240 -10.20 4.75 12.52
CA GLU A 240 -9.35 4.93 13.71
C GLU A 240 -9.11 3.62 14.45
N THR A 241 -10.12 2.76 14.56
CA THR A 241 -9.97 1.42 15.16
C THR A 241 -8.98 0.57 14.35
N TYR A 242 -9.05 0.64 13.02
CA TYR A 242 -8.13 -0.09 12.16
C TYR A 242 -6.69 0.45 12.21
N ILE A 243 -6.53 1.78 12.16
CA ILE A 243 -5.22 2.44 12.31
C ILE A 243 -4.59 2.09 13.65
N THR A 244 -5.35 2.10 14.74
CA THR A 244 -4.87 1.73 16.07
C THR A 244 -4.40 0.27 16.10
N SER A 245 -5.20 -0.63 15.53
CA SER A 245 -4.85 -2.07 15.46
C SER A 245 -3.56 -2.29 14.68
N LEU A 246 -3.40 -1.63 13.52
CA LEU A 246 -2.19 -1.73 12.71
C LEU A 246 -0.99 -1.03 13.32
N THR A 247 -1.17 0.06 14.05
CA THR A 247 -0.07 0.73 14.79
C THR A 247 0.51 -0.22 15.83
N ASN A 248 -0.33 -0.92 16.59
CA ASN A 248 0.11 -1.92 17.58
C ASN A 248 0.81 -3.11 16.93
N LEU A 249 0.21 -3.68 15.88
CA LEU A 249 0.78 -4.80 15.14
C LEU A 249 2.14 -4.42 14.54
N SER A 250 2.21 -3.30 13.82
CA SER A 250 3.41 -2.87 13.11
C SER A 250 4.57 -2.52 14.06
N THR A 251 4.27 -1.93 15.22
CA THR A 251 5.27 -1.68 16.29
C THR A 251 5.83 -2.99 16.84
N THR A 252 4.98 -4.00 17.05
CA THR A 252 5.40 -5.34 17.50
C THR A 252 6.20 -6.06 16.41
N PHE A 253 5.74 -5.97 15.17
CA PHE A 253 6.43 -6.52 14.01
C PHE A 253 7.83 -5.94 13.87
N LEU A 254 8.01 -4.64 14.11
CA LEU A 254 9.31 -3.98 14.05
C LEU A 254 10.32 -4.55 15.06
N THR A 255 9.85 -4.97 16.24
CA THR A 255 10.68 -5.72 17.21
C THR A 255 11.16 -7.05 16.62
N LEU A 256 10.28 -7.81 15.98
CA LEU A 256 10.63 -9.08 15.34
C LEU A 256 11.59 -8.86 14.16
N VAL A 257 11.41 -7.78 13.39
CA VAL A 257 12.33 -7.36 12.34
C VAL A 257 13.72 -7.11 12.92
N ALA A 258 13.83 -6.30 13.97
CA ALA A 258 15.10 -5.99 14.62
C ALA A 258 15.82 -7.27 15.08
N GLU A 259 15.12 -8.12 15.82
CA GLU A 259 15.66 -9.41 16.29
C GLU A 259 16.04 -10.35 15.13
N SER A 260 15.23 -10.39 14.06
CA SER A 260 15.52 -11.20 12.87
C SER A 260 16.80 -10.72 12.19
N LEU A 261 17.13 -9.44 12.30
CA LEU A 261 18.37 -8.85 11.80
C LEU A 261 19.47 -8.78 12.86
N ASN A 262 19.38 -9.56 13.95
CA ASN A 262 20.37 -9.60 15.03
C ASN A 262 20.65 -8.21 15.65
N LEU A 263 19.66 -7.32 15.66
CA LEU A 263 19.70 -6.04 16.36
C LEU A 263 19.02 -6.17 17.73
N PRO A 264 19.31 -5.25 18.68
CA PRO A 264 18.47 -5.08 19.87
C PRO A 264 17.00 -4.88 19.47
N SER A 265 16.07 -5.47 20.22
CA SER A 265 14.63 -5.46 19.92
C SER A 265 14.04 -4.05 19.72
N SER A 266 14.58 -3.05 20.42
CA SER A 266 14.15 -1.65 20.36
C SER A 266 14.92 -0.81 19.34
N ALA A 267 15.94 -1.34 18.66
CA ALA A 267 16.89 -0.55 17.85
C ALA A 267 16.22 0.23 16.72
N LEU A 268 15.12 -0.30 16.16
CA LEU A 268 14.40 0.33 15.05
C LEU A 268 13.30 1.29 15.52
N HIS A 269 12.90 1.23 16.80
CA HIS A 269 11.80 2.04 17.35
C HIS A 269 12.14 3.53 17.43
N THR A 270 13.41 3.87 17.55
CA THR A 270 13.89 5.27 17.62
C THR A 270 13.59 6.07 16.35
N TYR A 271 13.37 5.39 15.24
CA TYR A 271 13.07 5.98 13.94
C TYR A 271 11.57 6.06 13.64
N LEU A 272 10.72 5.47 14.47
CA LEU A 272 9.27 5.43 14.24
C LEU A 272 8.67 6.84 14.24
N SER A 273 7.77 7.09 13.29
CA SER A 273 6.97 8.30 13.29
C SER A 273 5.91 8.27 14.38
N ASP A 274 5.48 9.45 14.83
CA ASP A 274 4.22 9.60 15.55
C ASP A 274 3.00 9.52 14.59
N THR A 275 3.23 9.56 13.28
CA THR A 275 2.19 9.61 12.25
C THR A 275 2.38 8.50 11.23
N HIS A 276 1.34 7.69 11.04
CA HIS A 276 1.26 6.67 9.99
C HIS A 276 0.15 7.05 9.02
N ARG A 277 0.19 6.52 7.80
CA ARG A 277 -0.81 6.85 6.77
C ARG A 277 -1.57 5.60 6.36
N LEU A 278 -2.83 5.77 6.03
CA LEU A 278 -3.73 4.73 5.56
C LEU A 278 -4.38 5.21 4.28
N LYS A 279 -4.46 4.37 3.26
CA LYS A 279 -5.34 4.63 2.11
C LYS A 279 -6.44 3.59 2.08
N LEU A 280 -7.69 4.02 1.91
CA LEU A 280 -8.77 3.17 1.43
C LEU A 280 -8.78 3.33 -0.09
N VAL A 281 -8.65 2.25 -0.86
CA VAL A 281 -8.47 2.34 -2.31
C VAL A 281 -9.52 1.51 -3.03
N HIS A 282 -10.15 2.10 -4.05
CA HIS A 282 -11.05 1.45 -4.97
C HIS A 282 -10.50 1.52 -6.39
N TYR A 283 -10.40 0.35 -7.02
CA TYR A 283 -10.05 0.17 -8.42
C TYR A 283 -11.34 -0.20 -9.16
N PRO A 284 -11.89 0.70 -9.99
CA PRO A 284 -13.11 0.41 -10.72
C PRO A 284 -12.89 -0.73 -11.73
N PRO A 285 -13.96 -1.48 -12.07
CA PRO A 285 -13.91 -2.49 -13.12
C PRO A 285 -13.44 -1.87 -14.44
N ASN A 286 -12.53 -2.53 -15.14
CA ASN A 286 -12.12 -2.12 -16.48
C ASN A 286 -12.79 -3.00 -17.55
N PRO A 287 -13.83 -2.51 -18.25
CA PRO A 287 -14.53 -3.29 -19.28
C PRO A 287 -13.67 -3.55 -20.52
N SER A 288 -12.68 -2.69 -20.80
CA SER A 288 -11.73 -2.82 -21.90
C SER A 288 -10.64 -3.87 -21.64
N SER A 289 -10.63 -4.50 -20.47
CA SER A 289 -9.82 -5.68 -20.17
C SER A 289 -10.39 -6.90 -20.91
N SER A 290 -10.47 -6.87 -22.24
CA SER A 290 -10.83 -8.03 -23.05
C SER A 290 -9.59 -8.84 -23.38
N SER A 291 -9.61 -10.10 -22.94
CA SER A 291 -8.67 -11.18 -23.29
C SER A 291 -8.14 -11.09 -24.73
N THR A 292 -6.83 -10.84 -24.88
CA THR A 292 -5.86 -11.38 -25.87
C THR A 292 -4.69 -10.43 -26.16
N THR A 293 -4.79 -9.14 -25.83
CA THR A 293 -3.65 -8.21 -25.88
C THR A 293 -3.05 -8.07 -24.48
N LEU A 294 -1.76 -8.38 -24.32
CA LEU A 294 -0.99 -8.36 -23.06
C LEU A 294 -0.94 -7.00 -22.34
N ALA A 295 -1.55 -5.94 -22.88
CA ALA A 295 -1.66 -4.65 -22.23
C ALA A 295 -2.82 -4.64 -21.22
N ARG A 296 -2.61 -5.28 -20.06
CA ARG A 296 -3.47 -5.03 -18.89
C ARG A 296 -3.30 -3.56 -18.50
N VAL A 297 -4.40 -2.83 -18.41
CA VAL A 297 -4.38 -1.39 -18.11
C VAL A 297 -3.84 -1.17 -16.69
N GLN A 298 -3.06 -0.11 -16.50
CA GLN A 298 -2.46 0.25 -15.22
C GLN A 298 -3.56 0.56 -14.18
N GLY A 299 -3.60 -0.23 -13.11
CA GLY A 299 -4.28 0.18 -11.87
C GLY A 299 -3.38 1.14 -11.11
N VAL A 300 -2.16 0.69 -10.80
CA VAL A 300 -1.03 1.48 -10.31
C VAL A 300 0.24 0.98 -10.99
N GLY A 301 1.06 1.91 -11.50
CA GLY A 301 2.30 1.57 -12.22
C GLY A 301 3.37 0.90 -11.34
N PRO A 302 4.44 0.37 -11.95
CA PRO A 302 5.60 -0.11 -11.21
C PRO A 302 6.18 1.00 -10.31
N HIS A 303 6.30 0.72 -9.01
CA HIS A 303 6.87 1.65 -8.03
C HIS A 303 7.43 0.91 -6.82
N LYS A 304 8.22 1.63 -6.02
CA LYS A 304 8.57 1.28 -4.64
C LYS A 304 7.77 2.19 -3.73
N ASP A 305 7.35 1.68 -2.57
CA ASP A 305 6.72 2.53 -1.58
C ASP A 305 7.74 3.52 -1.05
N SER A 306 7.55 4.78 -1.44
CA SER A 306 8.47 5.86 -1.07
C SER A 306 8.31 6.29 0.39
N SER A 307 7.21 5.92 1.05
CA SER A 307 6.91 6.32 2.42
C SER A 307 7.18 5.21 3.43
N GLY A 308 8.19 5.40 4.29
CA GLY A 308 8.30 4.73 5.59
C GLY A 308 9.10 3.43 5.59
N TRP A 309 8.83 2.60 6.61
CA TRP A 309 9.48 1.32 6.89
C TRP A 309 8.89 0.17 6.09
N PHE A 310 7.59 -0.04 6.29
CA PHE A 310 6.82 -1.17 5.82
C PHE A 310 5.43 -0.72 5.45
N THR A 311 4.89 -1.32 4.41
CA THR A 311 3.47 -1.23 4.08
C THR A 311 2.79 -2.51 4.53
N PHE A 312 1.69 -2.38 5.26
CA PHE A 312 0.79 -3.46 5.64
C PHE A 312 -0.48 -3.32 4.81
N LEU A 313 -0.71 -4.25 3.90
CA LEU A 313 -1.78 -4.20 2.92
C LEU A 313 -2.82 -5.27 3.21
N LEU A 314 -4.05 -4.82 3.45
CA LEU A 314 -5.24 -5.67 3.38
C LEU A 314 -5.75 -5.71 1.93
N GLN A 315 -5.82 -6.92 1.36
CA GLN A 315 -6.55 -7.16 0.12
C GLN A 315 -8.04 -7.32 0.45
N ALA A 316 -8.80 -6.25 0.31
CA ALA A 316 -10.16 -6.09 0.82
C ALA A 316 -11.26 -6.56 -0.16
N SER A 317 -10.92 -7.44 -1.11
CA SER A 317 -11.84 -8.03 -2.07
C SER A 317 -11.99 -9.54 -1.84
N PRO A 318 -12.89 -10.24 -2.53
CA PRO A 318 -12.91 -11.70 -2.53
C PRO A 318 -11.62 -12.33 -3.09
N PRO A 319 -11.27 -13.60 -2.75
CA PRO A 319 -10.01 -14.22 -3.15
C PRO A 319 -9.76 -14.35 -4.65
N HIS A 320 -10.81 -14.40 -5.46
CA HIS A 320 -10.72 -14.52 -6.92
C HIS A 320 -10.42 -13.18 -7.63
N VAL A 321 -10.38 -12.06 -6.89
CA VAL A 321 -10.07 -10.74 -7.43
C VAL A 321 -8.57 -10.50 -7.29
N ASP A 322 -7.87 -10.66 -8.41
CA ASP A 322 -6.42 -10.47 -8.50
C ASP A 322 -6.04 -8.99 -8.69
N GLY A 323 -4.73 -8.70 -8.82
CA GLY A 323 -4.27 -7.42 -9.34
C GLY A 323 -2.86 -7.05 -8.90
N LEU A 324 -2.49 -7.34 -7.66
CA LEU A 324 -1.17 -7.00 -7.12
C LEU A 324 -0.09 -7.95 -7.67
N GLN A 325 1.02 -7.38 -8.13
CA GLN A 325 2.20 -8.13 -8.53
C GLN A 325 3.47 -7.51 -7.92
N ALA A 326 4.44 -8.35 -7.58
CA ALA A 326 5.76 -7.96 -7.11
C ALA A 326 6.84 -8.40 -8.11
N LEU A 327 7.84 -7.56 -8.35
CA LEU A 327 8.93 -7.82 -9.27
C LEU A 327 10.05 -8.60 -8.55
N ASN A 328 10.43 -9.77 -9.08
CA ASN A 328 11.57 -10.51 -8.55
C ASN A 328 12.91 -10.01 -9.12
N LYS A 329 14.04 -10.54 -8.63
CA LYS A 329 15.38 -10.10 -9.06
C LYS A 329 15.72 -10.53 -10.50
N ARG A 330 14.98 -11.47 -11.12
CA ARG A 330 15.10 -11.80 -12.57
C ARG A 330 14.34 -10.82 -13.46
N GLY A 331 13.49 -9.97 -12.90
CA GLY A 331 12.56 -9.13 -13.66
C GLY A 331 11.24 -9.83 -14.00
N ASP A 332 10.92 -10.97 -13.36
CA ASP A 332 9.61 -11.58 -13.50
C ASP A 332 8.61 -10.90 -12.54
N TRP A 333 7.42 -10.60 -13.06
CA TRP A 333 6.28 -10.15 -12.26
C TRP A 333 5.57 -11.35 -11.63
N ILE A 334 5.61 -11.45 -10.30
CA ILE A 334 5.01 -12.52 -9.51
C ILE A 334 3.67 -12.05 -8.95
N ASP A 335 2.60 -12.79 -9.23
CA ASP A 335 1.27 -12.52 -8.68
C ASP A 335 1.25 -12.66 -7.15
N VAL A 336 0.54 -11.74 -6.50
CA VAL A 336 0.30 -11.74 -5.05
C VAL A 336 -1.20 -11.98 -4.82
N PRO A 337 -1.65 -13.25 -4.82
CA PRO A 337 -3.07 -13.58 -4.71
C PRO A 337 -3.62 -13.16 -3.36
N ASN A 338 -4.92 -12.93 -3.28
CA ASN A 338 -5.55 -12.61 -2.01
C ASN A 338 -5.73 -13.88 -1.16
N VAL A 339 -5.00 -13.96 -0.04
CA VAL A 339 -5.07 -15.07 0.91
C VAL A 339 -5.88 -14.64 2.15
N PRO A 340 -7.07 -15.23 2.40
CA PRO A 340 -7.91 -14.89 3.55
C PRO A 340 -7.17 -15.00 4.89
N GLY A 341 -7.44 -14.06 5.80
CA GLY A 341 -6.85 -14.04 7.14
C GLY A 341 -5.39 -13.60 7.18
N THR A 342 -4.89 -12.99 6.10
CA THR A 342 -3.51 -12.47 6.03
C THR A 342 -3.47 -10.99 5.70
N LEU A 343 -2.34 -10.37 6.01
CA LEU A 343 -1.92 -9.09 5.44
C LEU A 343 -0.70 -9.33 4.55
N VAL A 344 -0.61 -8.64 3.43
CA VAL A 344 0.63 -8.53 2.67
C VAL A 344 1.49 -7.46 3.34
N VAL A 345 2.78 -7.74 3.54
CA VAL A 345 3.76 -6.77 4.03
C VAL A 345 4.84 -6.62 2.99
N ASN A 346 5.22 -5.39 2.68
CA ASN A 346 6.35 -5.09 1.82
C ASN A 346 7.23 -4.00 2.40
N ILE A 347 8.48 -4.00 1.96
CA ILE A 347 9.51 -3.07 2.41
C ILE A 347 9.36 -1.74 1.69
N GLY A 348 9.39 -0.64 2.45
CA GLY A 348 9.44 0.73 1.94
C GLY A 348 10.88 1.23 1.81
N GLN A 349 11.07 2.27 1.00
CA GLN A 349 12.39 2.82 0.70
C GLN A 349 13.15 3.30 1.94
N GLY A 350 12.45 3.77 2.98
CA GLY A 350 13.08 4.22 4.22
C GLY A 350 13.88 3.11 4.92
N PHE A 351 13.36 1.88 4.93
CA PHE A 351 14.08 0.75 5.51
C PHE A 351 15.25 0.28 4.64
N GLU A 352 15.11 0.35 3.32
CA GLU A 352 16.22 0.09 2.39
C GLU A 352 17.40 1.01 2.67
N VAL A 353 17.15 2.31 2.88
CA VAL A 353 18.20 3.26 3.25
C VAL A 353 18.88 2.90 4.56
N ILE A 354 18.09 2.68 5.62
CA ILE A 354 18.61 2.42 6.97
C ILE A 354 19.41 1.12 7.03
N THR A 355 19.05 0.13 6.21
CA THR A 355 19.75 -1.15 6.11
C THR A 355 20.89 -1.15 5.09
N ASN A 356 21.24 0.02 4.53
CA ASN A 356 22.27 0.16 3.51
C ASN A 356 22.07 -0.81 2.31
N GLY A 357 20.82 -0.97 1.88
CA GLY A 357 20.43 -1.82 0.75
C GLY A 357 20.38 -3.32 1.03
N VAL A 358 20.61 -3.77 2.27
CA VAL A 358 20.46 -5.18 2.65
C VAL A 358 19.02 -5.64 2.53
N CYS A 359 18.06 -4.82 2.96
CA CYS A 359 16.63 -5.10 2.86
C CYS A 359 16.03 -4.19 1.78
N LYS A 360 15.89 -4.69 0.54
CA LYS A 360 15.45 -3.87 -0.60
C LYS A 360 13.95 -3.62 -0.61
N ALA A 361 13.55 -2.37 -0.87
CA ALA A 361 12.18 -2.06 -1.20
C ALA A 361 11.84 -2.67 -2.56
N THR A 362 10.84 -3.54 -2.57
CA THR A 362 10.54 -4.33 -3.76
C THR A 362 9.58 -3.58 -4.66
N VAL A 363 9.93 -3.53 -5.94
CA VAL A 363 9.06 -2.94 -6.96
C VAL A 363 7.79 -3.77 -7.08
N HIS A 364 6.66 -3.10 -7.09
CA HIS A 364 5.36 -3.72 -7.23
C HIS A 364 4.43 -2.86 -8.07
N ARG A 365 3.34 -3.45 -8.54
CA ARG A 365 2.30 -2.77 -9.35
C ARG A 365 0.93 -3.36 -9.09
N VAL A 366 -0.10 -2.65 -9.52
CA VAL A 366 -1.48 -3.15 -9.53
C VAL A 366 -2.02 -3.11 -10.95
N LEU A 367 -2.51 -4.25 -11.41
CA LEU A 367 -3.15 -4.38 -12.71
C LEU A 367 -4.64 -4.05 -12.59
N GLY A 368 -5.17 -3.30 -13.54
CA GLY A 368 -6.62 -3.12 -13.71
C GLY A 368 -7.26 -4.46 -14.10
N THR A 369 -8.37 -4.80 -13.45
CA THR A 369 -9.07 -6.09 -13.68
C THR A 369 -10.49 -5.87 -14.19
N ARG A 370 -11.15 -6.96 -14.60
CA ARG A 370 -12.58 -6.94 -14.99
C ARG A 370 -13.52 -6.78 -13.79
N SER A 371 -13.04 -7.08 -12.59
CA SER A 371 -13.79 -6.93 -11.36
C SER A 371 -13.35 -5.65 -10.65
N GLU A 372 -14.26 -5.05 -9.89
CA GLU A 372 -13.85 -4.03 -8.93
C GLU A 372 -12.92 -4.66 -7.89
N ARG A 373 -11.93 -3.89 -7.45
CA ARG A 373 -11.00 -4.31 -6.41
C ARG A 373 -10.92 -3.24 -5.33
N PHE A 374 -10.86 -3.67 -4.09
CA PHE A 374 -10.63 -2.83 -2.94
C PHE A 374 -9.33 -3.26 -2.25
N SER A 375 -8.58 -2.30 -1.74
CA SER A 375 -7.45 -2.59 -0.88
C SER A 375 -7.16 -1.47 0.10
N VAL A 376 -6.55 -1.83 1.22
CA VAL A 376 -6.25 -0.88 2.28
C VAL A 376 -4.77 -0.99 2.67
N PRO A 377 -3.85 -0.25 2.02
CA PRO A 377 -2.47 -0.13 2.48
C PRO A 377 -2.36 0.84 3.66
N PHE A 378 -1.62 0.40 4.68
CA PHE A 378 -1.16 1.19 5.81
C PHE A 378 0.36 1.32 5.76
N PHE A 379 0.85 2.55 5.82
CA PHE A 379 2.26 2.90 5.68
C PHE A 379 2.84 3.26 7.05
N LEU A 380 3.71 2.40 7.58
CA LEU A 380 4.43 2.64 8.82
C LEU A 380 5.50 3.71 8.60
N GLY A 381 5.24 4.93 9.05
CA GLY A 381 6.09 6.10 8.80
C GLY A 381 7.42 6.12 9.58
N LEU A 382 8.39 6.84 9.03
CA LEU A 382 9.58 7.33 9.73
C LEU A 382 9.32 8.68 10.40
N ARG A 383 10.00 8.98 11.51
CA ARG A 383 9.94 10.30 12.14
C ARG A 383 10.38 11.39 11.15
N ARG A 384 9.65 12.49 11.13
CA ARG A 384 9.79 13.53 10.09
C ARG A 384 11.13 14.26 10.18
N ASP A 385 11.71 14.38 11.37
CA ASP A 385 12.99 15.05 11.61
C ASP A 385 14.21 14.14 11.36
N LEU A 386 14.02 12.89 10.92
CA LEU A 386 15.12 11.97 10.63
C LEU A 386 16.03 12.54 9.54
N ARG A 387 17.31 12.69 9.88
CA ARG A 387 18.35 13.15 8.96
C ARG A 387 18.99 12.00 8.21
N ARG A 388 19.41 12.24 6.97
CA ARG A 388 20.08 11.25 6.13
C ARG A 388 21.32 10.67 6.80
N GLY A 389 22.13 11.52 7.42
CA GLY A 389 23.34 11.10 8.14
C GLY A 389 23.04 10.10 9.27
N GLU A 390 21.93 10.28 9.99
CA GLU A 390 21.49 9.35 11.03
C GLU A 390 20.94 8.05 10.44
N ALA A 391 20.18 8.14 9.35
CA ALA A 391 19.61 6.97 8.70
C ALA A 391 20.67 6.04 8.11
N VAL A 392 21.66 6.61 7.40
CA VAL A 392 22.75 5.84 6.78
C VAL A 392 23.81 5.45 7.80
N GLY A 393 24.09 6.32 8.78
CA GLY A 393 25.16 6.12 9.76
C GLY A 393 24.77 5.25 10.96
N GLY A 394 23.53 5.34 11.44
CA GLY A 394 23.13 4.80 12.74
C GLY A 394 23.27 3.28 12.86
N LEU A 395 22.97 2.55 11.79
CA LEU A 395 23.14 1.09 11.70
C LEU A 395 24.18 0.69 10.64
N GLY A 396 24.94 1.67 10.12
CA GLY A 396 25.88 1.46 9.03
C GLY A 396 26.91 0.37 9.33
N ALA A 397 27.51 0.35 10.52
CA ALA A 397 28.46 -0.69 10.92
C ALA A 397 27.81 -2.08 11.07
N HIS A 398 26.52 -2.15 11.40
CA HIS A 398 25.81 -3.42 11.51
C HIS A 398 25.47 -4.03 10.15
N PHE A 399 25.17 -3.18 9.17
CA PHE A 399 24.88 -3.60 7.79
C PHE A 399 26.08 -3.49 6.84
N ALA A 400 27.22 -3.03 7.35
CA ALA A 400 28.49 -3.16 6.66
C ALA A 400 28.88 -4.65 6.57
N GLU A 401 29.50 -4.99 5.44
CA GLU A 401 30.14 -6.29 5.16
C GLU A 401 29.19 -7.47 4.84
N GLY A 402 29.69 -8.38 4.00
CA GLY A 402 28.95 -9.45 3.29
C GLY A 402 28.26 -10.54 4.13
N LYS A 403 28.09 -10.34 5.44
CA LYS A 403 27.39 -11.28 6.34
C LYS A 403 25.87 -11.38 6.09
N TRP A 404 25.30 -10.39 5.43
CA TRP A 404 23.87 -10.34 5.08
C TRP A 404 23.60 -10.71 3.63
N ARG A 405 24.63 -10.67 2.79
CA ARG A 405 24.56 -11.07 1.40
C ARG A 405 24.66 -12.59 1.37
N GLY A 406 23.76 -13.26 0.65
CA GLY A 406 23.74 -14.73 0.64
C GLY A 406 25.09 -15.29 0.19
N ASP A 407 25.48 -16.45 0.74
CA ASP A 407 26.70 -17.18 0.33
C ASP A 407 26.71 -17.31 -1.22
N GLY A 408 27.51 -16.49 -1.90
CA GLY A 408 27.55 -16.41 -3.37
C GLY A 408 27.55 -15.00 -3.97
N GLU A 409 27.29 -13.94 -3.19
CA GLU A 409 27.30 -12.55 -3.65
C GLU A 409 28.69 -11.87 -3.52
N GLU A 410 29.78 -12.61 -3.76
CA GLU A 410 31.12 -12.03 -3.93
C GLU A 410 31.38 -11.78 -5.42
N GLY A 411 31.18 -10.54 -5.86
CA GLY A 411 31.58 -10.11 -7.20
C GLY A 411 31.21 -8.67 -7.51
N GLU A 412 32.22 -7.86 -7.84
CA GLU A 412 32.02 -6.65 -8.63
C GLU A 412 31.47 -7.06 -10.00
N GLY A 413 30.13 -7.03 -10.13
CA GLY A 413 29.40 -7.34 -11.35
C GLY A 413 28.82 -8.76 -11.40
N GLY A 414 27.53 -8.91 -11.06
CA GLY A 414 26.73 -10.11 -11.37
C GLY A 414 25.88 -10.66 -10.21
N GLU A 415 24.57 -10.76 -10.43
CA GLU A 415 23.63 -11.71 -9.80
C GLU A 415 23.17 -11.54 -8.33
N GLY A 416 23.51 -10.44 -7.64
CA GLY A 416 22.79 -9.91 -6.46
C GLY A 416 22.10 -8.55 -6.71
N VAL A 417 22.18 -8.09 -7.95
CA VAL A 417 21.78 -6.74 -8.37
C VAL A 417 20.29 -6.73 -8.70
N GLU A 418 19.59 -5.69 -8.27
CA GLU A 418 18.20 -5.42 -8.63
C GLU A 418 18.00 -5.49 -10.15
N SER A 419 16.82 -5.91 -10.63
CA SER A 419 16.53 -5.99 -12.06
C SER A 419 16.69 -4.63 -12.73
N ALA A 420 16.85 -4.59 -14.07
CA ALA A 420 16.97 -3.32 -14.79
C ALA A 420 15.77 -2.39 -14.53
N GLU A 421 14.55 -2.94 -14.63
CA GLU A 421 13.30 -2.24 -14.29
C GLU A 421 13.27 -1.77 -12.83
N GLY A 422 13.81 -2.57 -11.89
CA GLY A 422 13.88 -2.18 -10.49
C GLY A 422 14.79 -0.98 -10.24
N ARG A 423 15.93 -0.89 -10.96
CA ARG A 423 16.88 0.21 -10.85
C ARG A 423 16.39 1.52 -11.46
N GLU A 424 15.40 1.46 -12.35
CA GLU A 424 14.77 2.65 -12.94
C GLU A 424 13.76 3.32 -12.00
N VAL A 425 13.35 2.64 -10.92
CA VAL A 425 12.45 3.22 -9.91
C VAL A 425 13.24 4.08 -8.92
N ASP A 426 13.10 5.39 -9.07
CA ASP A 426 13.82 6.42 -8.29
C ASP A 426 13.59 6.32 -6.77
N SER A 427 14.60 6.74 -6.00
CA SER A 427 14.54 6.94 -4.55
C SER A 427 14.85 8.38 -4.20
N ALA A 428 13.81 9.21 -4.21
CA ALA A 428 13.92 10.66 -4.05
C ALA A 428 14.66 11.12 -2.77
N TRP A 429 14.69 10.32 -1.71
CA TRP A 429 15.44 10.67 -0.48
C TRP A 429 16.94 10.33 -0.56
N LEU A 430 17.31 9.27 -1.27
CA LEU A 430 18.72 8.92 -1.49
C LEU A 430 19.37 9.85 -2.51
N THR A 431 18.67 10.13 -3.60
CA THR A 431 19.20 10.86 -4.77
C THR A 431 18.90 12.35 -4.71
N GLY A 432 17.91 12.78 -3.92
CA GLY A 432 17.50 14.17 -3.83
C GLY A 432 18.42 15.07 -2.99
N ARG A 433 18.15 16.38 -3.03
CA ARG A 433 18.91 17.42 -2.31
C ARG A 433 18.55 17.58 -0.83
N TYR A 434 17.61 16.80 -0.31
CA TYR A 434 17.03 16.99 1.02
C TYR A 434 17.70 16.11 2.08
N ASP A 435 18.18 16.72 3.16
CA ASP A 435 18.79 16.00 4.28
C ASP A 435 17.74 15.39 5.23
N VAL A 436 16.55 16.00 5.33
CA VAL A 436 15.51 15.62 6.30
C VAL A 436 14.39 14.83 5.64
N TRP A 437 13.99 13.71 6.24
CA TRP A 437 12.96 12.80 5.73
C TRP A 437 11.61 13.50 5.51
N GLY A 438 11.15 14.30 6.48
CA GLY A 438 9.89 15.02 6.41
C GLY A 438 9.84 15.99 5.23
N GLU A 439 10.95 16.64 4.91
CA GLU A 439 11.03 17.55 3.77
C GLU A 439 10.98 16.79 2.43
N ALA A 440 11.68 15.66 2.33
CA ALA A 440 11.58 14.78 1.17
C ALA A 440 10.14 14.26 0.97
N GLN A 441 9.45 13.91 2.05
CA GLN A 441 8.04 13.49 2.01
C GLN A 441 7.11 14.63 1.58
N LEU A 442 7.32 15.84 2.10
CA LEU A 442 6.53 17.01 1.72
C LEU A 442 6.69 17.31 0.22
N ARG A 443 7.93 17.27 -0.30
CA ARG A 443 8.18 17.41 -1.73
C ARG A 443 7.46 16.35 -2.55
N THR A 444 7.55 15.09 -2.16
CA THR A 444 6.86 14.00 -2.85
C THR A 444 5.35 14.27 -2.91
N LYS A 445 4.75 14.68 -1.80
CA LYS A 445 3.33 15.04 -1.75
C LYS A 445 2.98 16.24 -2.64
N ILE A 446 3.79 17.29 -2.65
CA ILE A 446 3.60 18.47 -3.51
C ILE A 446 3.74 18.10 -5.01
N ARG A 447 4.68 17.22 -5.36
CA ARG A 447 4.86 16.76 -6.76
C ARG A 447 3.69 15.91 -7.25
N SER A 448 3.15 15.05 -6.38
CA SER A 448 2.00 14.19 -6.70
C SER A 448 0.66 14.93 -6.68
N HIS A 449 0.51 15.94 -5.81
CA HIS A 449 -0.70 16.75 -5.66
C HIS A 449 -0.36 18.23 -5.88
N ARG A 450 -0.12 18.59 -7.15
CA ARG A 450 0.36 19.92 -7.53
C ARG A 450 -0.65 21.03 -7.26
N ASP A 451 -1.93 20.72 -7.38
CA ASP A 451 -3.07 21.53 -6.97
C ASP A 451 -3.00 21.94 -5.49
N VAL A 452 -2.79 20.98 -4.59
CA VAL A 452 -2.60 21.23 -3.15
C VAL A 452 -1.33 22.03 -2.92
N GLY A 453 -0.25 21.67 -3.63
CA GLY A 453 1.02 22.38 -3.59
C GLY A 453 0.89 23.87 -3.94
N ARG A 454 0.23 24.20 -5.06
CA ARG A 454 -0.03 25.59 -5.46
C ARG A 454 -0.91 26.32 -4.46
N ARG A 455 -1.90 25.64 -3.89
CA ARG A 455 -2.89 26.25 -2.99
C ARG A 455 -2.33 26.56 -1.60
N PHE A 456 -1.55 25.66 -1.02
CA PHE A 456 -1.14 25.74 0.39
C PHE A 456 0.37 25.92 0.61
N TYR A 457 1.18 25.73 -0.42
CA TYR A 457 2.65 25.71 -0.36
C TYR A 457 3.28 26.51 -1.50
N GLU A 458 2.63 27.60 -1.91
CA GLU A 458 3.05 28.46 -3.02
C GLU A 458 4.53 28.87 -2.90
N GLU A 459 4.98 29.16 -1.67
CA GLU A 459 6.34 29.64 -1.40
C GLU A 459 7.45 28.63 -1.71
N VAL A 460 7.15 27.33 -1.71
CA VAL A 460 8.11 26.25 -2.04
C VAL A 460 7.75 25.51 -3.32
N PHE A 461 6.58 25.76 -3.91
CA PHE A 461 6.01 24.97 -5.00
C PHE A 461 6.95 24.85 -6.20
N GLU A 462 7.40 25.98 -6.76
CA GLU A 462 8.29 26.00 -7.92
C GLU A 462 9.65 25.35 -7.60
N GLY A 463 10.18 25.55 -6.39
CA GLY A 463 11.43 24.91 -5.97
C GLY A 463 11.32 23.38 -5.86
N TYR A 464 10.16 22.88 -5.44
CA TYR A 464 9.92 21.45 -5.25
C TYR A 464 9.53 20.73 -6.54
N VAL A 465 8.85 21.40 -7.46
CA VAL A 465 8.43 20.85 -8.75
C VAL A 465 9.48 21.05 -9.84
N GLY A 466 10.17 22.20 -9.84
CA GLY A 466 11.04 22.65 -10.93
C GLY A 466 12.51 22.23 -10.85
N GLY A 467 12.95 21.46 -9.85
CA GLY A 467 14.35 21.06 -9.72
C GLY A 467 14.57 19.59 -9.33
N GLU A 468 15.46 18.92 -10.06
CA GLU A 468 16.28 17.80 -9.57
C GLU A 468 17.52 18.37 -8.88
#